data_AF-A0A2G8JM71-F1
#
_entry.id   AF-A0A2G8JM71-F1
#
_cell.length_a   1.000
_cell.length_b   1.000
_cell.length_c   1.000
_cell.angle_alpha   90.00
_cell.angle_beta   90.00
_cell.angle_gamma   90.00
#
_symmetry.space_group_name_H-M   'P 1'
#
loop_
_entity.id
_entity.type
_entity.pdbx_description
1 polymer ?
#
loop_
_entity_poly.entity_id
_entity_poly.type
_entity_poly.pdbx_seq_one_letter_code
_entity_poly.pdbx_strand_id
1 'polypeptide(L)'
;MRNSTATETDLIDSESVILIPQNTWYFKINWLLQVIACSAELAVTVLFWALEFNPMEGTVHFFNLSVHGLGAALVIIDFMLVANPFRLLHFIYPILYAAVYFLFTYIYFVAGGLNPSGETHIYRGSIDWGTIPLMSLGVSAFAAFVGATLIHVFFFLLYLIKLSFAKCCGFCNNSFSDVYI
;
A
#
# COMPACT_ATOMS: atom_id res chain seq x y z
N MET A 1 -57.20 -4.28 -6.91
CA MET A 1 -57.00 -5.55 -6.19
C MET A 1 -55.57 -6.03 -6.35
N ARG A 2 -54.66 -5.65 -5.43
CA ARG A 2 -53.73 -6.52 -4.70
C ARG A 2 -52.91 -5.64 -3.76
N ASN A 3 -53.14 -5.82 -2.46
CA ASN A 3 -52.22 -5.39 -1.41
C ASN A 3 -50.85 -6.03 -1.66
N SER A 4 -49.79 -5.25 -1.49
CA SER A 4 -48.50 -5.78 -1.05
C SER A 4 -48.07 -4.94 0.13
N THR A 5 -48.44 -5.43 1.31
CA THR A 5 -47.84 -5.07 2.58
C THR A 5 -46.37 -5.46 2.50
N ALA A 6 -45.47 -4.48 2.41
CA ALA A 6 -44.08 -4.70 2.75
C ALA A 6 -44.05 -5.33 4.15
N THR A 7 -43.40 -6.49 4.28
CA THR A 7 -43.31 -7.15 5.58
C THR A 7 -42.34 -6.37 6.47
N GLU A 8 -42.54 -6.41 7.79
CA GLU A 8 -41.66 -5.72 8.76
C GLU A 8 -40.19 -6.11 8.57
N THR A 9 -39.94 -7.35 8.14
CA THR A 9 -38.65 -7.87 7.69
C THR A 9 -38.08 -7.18 6.44
N ASP A 10 -38.90 -6.80 5.45
CA ASP A 10 -38.45 -6.07 4.25
C ASP A 10 -38.07 -4.62 4.59
N LEU A 11 -38.74 -4.03 5.58
CA LEU A 11 -38.43 -2.70 6.10
C LEU A 11 -37.15 -2.72 6.96
N ILE A 12 -36.93 -3.78 7.73
CA ILE A 12 -35.69 -4.00 8.50
C ILE A 12 -34.50 -4.31 7.58
N ASP A 13 -34.70 -5.07 6.50
CA ASP A 13 -33.64 -5.33 5.51
C ASP A 13 -33.30 -4.07 4.71
N SER A 14 -34.30 -3.27 4.32
CA SER A 14 -34.03 -1.99 3.66
C SER A 14 -33.41 -0.96 4.60
N GLU A 15 -33.86 -0.83 5.85
CA GLU A 15 -33.21 0.02 6.85
C GLU A 15 -31.80 -0.47 7.20
N SER A 16 -31.55 -1.77 7.36
CA SER A 16 -30.22 -2.30 7.68
C SER A 16 -29.22 -2.15 6.53
N VAL A 17 -29.67 -2.23 5.27
CA VAL A 17 -28.88 -1.92 4.07
C VAL A 17 -28.63 -0.40 3.95
N ILE A 18 -29.58 0.44 4.38
CA ILE A 18 -29.44 1.91 4.43
C ILE A 18 -28.56 2.38 5.61
N LEU A 19 -28.46 1.59 6.68
CA LEU A 19 -27.70 1.93 7.89
C LEU A 19 -26.20 1.64 7.81
N ILE A 20 -25.66 1.10 6.72
CA ILE A 20 -24.21 1.09 6.50
C ILE A 20 -23.82 2.51 6.06
N PRO A 21 -23.26 3.35 6.95
CA PRO A 21 -22.87 4.68 6.52
C PRO A 21 -21.68 4.48 5.61
N GLN A 22 -21.84 4.76 4.32
CA GLN A 22 -20.73 4.73 3.35
C GLN A 22 -19.61 5.75 3.68
N ASN A 23 -19.74 6.48 4.80
CA ASN A 23 -18.85 7.55 5.20
C ASN A 23 -18.17 7.35 6.57
N THR A 24 -18.30 6.19 7.22
CA THR A 24 -17.81 6.04 8.59
C THR A 24 -16.31 6.26 8.66
N TRP A 25 -15.88 7.12 9.58
CA TRP A 25 -14.52 7.65 9.67
C TRP A 25 -13.46 6.54 9.75
N TYR A 26 -13.76 5.43 10.44
CA TYR A 26 -12.82 4.30 10.58
C TYR A 26 -12.58 3.57 9.25
N PHE A 27 -13.55 3.52 8.33
CA PHE A 27 -13.33 2.95 7.00
C PHE A 27 -12.37 3.82 6.17
N LYS A 28 -12.48 5.15 6.31
CA LYS A 28 -11.55 6.08 5.64
C LYS A 28 -10.13 5.93 6.18
N ILE A 29 -9.99 5.77 7.49
CA ILE A 29 -8.68 5.51 8.12
C ILE A 29 -8.14 4.16 7.68
N ASN A 30 -8.94 3.10 7.73
CA ASN A 30 -8.51 1.77 7.27
C ASN A 30 -8.04 1.81 5.82
N TRP A 31 -8.77 2.52 4.96
CA TRP A 31 -8.41 2.67 3.56
C TRP A 31 -7.11 3.46 3.36
N LEU A 32 -6.94 4.58 4.06
CA LEU A 32 -5.68 5.34 4.07
C LEU A 32 -4.50 4.46 4.52
N LEU A 33 -4.67 3.76 5.65
CA LEU A 33 -3.65 2.88 6.20
C LEU A 33 -3.33 1.72 5.25
N GLN A 34 -4.32 1.14 4.58
CA GLN A 34 -4.09 0.08 3.60
C GLN A 34 -3.28 0.59 2.41
N VAL A 35 -3.60 1.78 1.87
CA VAL A 35 -2.85 2.38 0.77
C VAL A 35 -1.38 2.59 1.17
N ILE A 36 -1.14 3.12 2.37
CA ILE A 36 0.21 3.35 2.89
C ILE A 36 0.92 2.01 3.12
N ALA A 37 0.30 1.07 3.85
CA ALA A 37 0.91 -0.21 4.20
C ALA A 37 1.27 -1.03 2.97
N CYS A 38 0.37 -1.11 1.98
CA CYS A 38 0.64 -1.83 0.74
C CYS A 38 1.83 -1.24 -0.01
N SER A 39 1.84 0.08 -0.13
CA SER A 39 2.90 0.79 -0.86
C SER A 39 4.24 0.74 -0.11
N ALA A 40 4.22 0.89 1.22
CA ALA A 40 5.41 0.87 2.06
C ALA A 40 6.08 -0.51 2.04
N GLU A 41 5.30 -1.59 2.18
CA GLU A 41 5.84 -2.95 2.13
C GLU A 41 6.53 -3.22 0.79
N LEU A 42 5.85 -2.93 -0.32
CA LEU A 42 6.44 -3.14 -1.64
C LEU A 42 7.66 -2.23 -1.88
N ALA A 43 7.65 -1.01 -1.35
CA ALA A 43 8.80 -0.10 -1.43
C ALA A 43 10.00 -0.65 -0.67
N VAL A 44 9.80 -1.12 0.56
CA VAL A 44 10.87 -1.72 1.39
C VAL A 44 11.45 -2.95 0.68
N THR A 45 10.60 -3.81 0.12
CA THR A 45 11.04 -4.95 -0.70
C THR A 45 11.91 -4.51 -1.87
N VAL A 46 11.40 -3.64 -2.73
CA VAL A 46 12.13 -3.22 -3.94
C VAL A 46 13.44 -2.51 -3.57
N LEU A 47 13.42 -1.60 -2.60
CA LEU A 47 14.62 -0.87 -2.19
C LEU A 47 15.66 -1.79 -1.56
N PHE A 48 15.25 -2.74 -0.72
CA PHE A 48 16.17 -3.72 -0.15
C PHE A 48 16.87 -4.53 -1.25
N TRP A 49 16.11 -5.16 -2.15
CA TRP A 49 16.68 -6.00 -3.19
C TRP A 49 17.46 -5.22 -4.25
N ALA A 50 17.13 -3.95 -4.49
CA ALA A 50 17.79 -3.13 -5.49
C ALA A 50 19.03 -2.39 -4.96
N LEU A 51 19.04 -1.97 -3.70
CA LEU A 51 20.05 -1.06 -3.17
C LEU A 51 20.90 -1.63 -2.03
N GLU A 52 20.37 -2.58 -1.26
CA GLU A 52 21.03 -3.08 -0.04
C GLU A 52 21.53 -4.53 -0.20
N PHE A 53 20.77 -5.38 -0.88
CA PHE A 53 21.12 -6.79 -1.04
C PHE A 53 22.35 -6.94 -1.95
N ASN A 54 23.45 -7.42 -1.37
CA ASN A 54 24.65 -7.77 -2.12
C ASN A 54 24.75 -9.29 -2.34
N PRO A 55 24.52 -9.80 -3.57
CA PRO A 55 24.59 -11.22 -3.87
C PRO A 55 26.01 -11.82 -3.74
N MET A 56 27.05 -10.97 -3.71
CA MET A 56 28.45 -11.43 -3.59
C MET A 56 28.91 -11.57 -2.13
N GLU A 57 28.23 -10.94 -1.18
CA GLU A 57 28.64 -10.88 0.24
C GLU A 57 27.90 -11.88 1.14
N GLY A 58 26.89 -12.61 0.66
CA GLY A 58 26.20 -13.56 1.52
C GLY A 58 25.17 -14.46 0.85
N THR A 59 24.83 -15.54 1.59
CA THR A 59 23.68 -16.38 1.32
C THR A 59 22.40 -15.64 1.69
N VAL A 60 21.30 -15.90 0.98
CA VAL A 60 19.99 -15.31 1.32
C VAL A 60 19.57 -15.83 2.70
N HIS A 61 19.70 -14.99 3.72
CA HIS A 61 19.24 -15.31 5.06
C HIS A 61 17.72 -15.39 5.09
N PHE A 62 17.19 -16.39 5.80
CA PHE A 62 15.75 -16.56 5.96
C PHE A 62 15.07 -15.28 6.50
N PHE A 63 15.71 -14.58 7.44
CA PHE A 63 15.19 -13.32 7.96
C PHE A 63 14.95 -12.27 6.85
N ASN A 64 15.95 -12.02 6.00
CA ASN A 64 15.82 -11.06 4.90
C ASN A 64 14.78 -11.51 3.87
N LEU A 65 14.72 -12.81 3.57
CA LEU A 65 13.72 -13.37 2.68
C LEU A 65 12.30 -13.25 3.25
N SER A 66 12.12 -13.47 4.55
CA SER A 66 10.83 -13.34 5.21
C SER A 66 10.38 -11.89 5.29
N VAL A 67 11.24 -11.00 5.78
CA VAL A 67 10.89 -9.59 5.99
C VAL A 67 10.68 -8.87 4.66
N HIS A 68 11.47 -9.14 3.63
CA HIS A 68 11.36 -8.42 2.36
C HIS A 68 10.64 -9.20 1.27
N GLY A 69 10.72 -10.52 1.23
CA GLY A 69 10.06 -11.34 0.21
C GLY A 69 8.66 -11.77 0.62
N LEU A 70 8.54 -12.45 1.77
CA LEU A 70 7.26 -12.99 2.23
C LEU A 70 6.26 -11.89 2.61
N GLY A 71 6.72 -10.80 3.24
CA GLY A 71 5.86 -9.66 3.57
C GLY A 71 5.17 -9.04 2.35
N ALA A 72 5.91 -8.78 1.26
CA ALA A 72 5.34 -8.31 0.00
C ALA A 72 4.33 -9.30 -0.60
N ALA A 73 4.62 -10.60 -0.57
CA ALA A 73 3.67 -11.61 -1.05
C ALA A 73 2.36 -11.59 -0.24
N LEU A 74 2.46 -11.50 1.09
CA LEU A 74 1.29 -11.43 1.98
C LEU A 74 0.45 -10.17 1.73
N VAL A 75 1.09 -9.01 1.56
CA VAL A 75 0.40 -7.76 1.23
C VAL A 75 -0.31 -7.83 -0.13
N ILE A 76 0.32 -8.43 -1.15
CA ILE A 76 -0.32 -8.60 -2.45
C ILE A 76 -1.53 -9.54 -2.35
N ILE A 77 -1.41 -10.64 -1.59
CA ILE A 77 -2.52 -11.58 -1.37
C ILE A 77 -3.65 -10.91 -0.61
N ASP A 78 -3.37 -10.24 0.51
CA ASP A 78 -4.35 -9.48 1.29
C ASP A 78 -5.06 -8.45 0.42
N PHE A 79 -4.28 -7.68 -0.36
CA PHE A 79 -4.82 -6.72 -1.29
C PHE A 79 -5.76 -7.34 -2.32
N MET A 80 -5.48 -8.55 -2.82
CA MET A 80 -6.36 -9.25 -3.76
C MET A 80 -7.67 -9.73 -3.12
N LEU A 81 -7.63 -10.11 -1.85
CA LEU A 81 -8.78 -10.64 -1.11
C LEU A 81 -9.71 -9.54 -0.58
N VAL A 82 -9.15 -8.42 -0.10
CA VAL A 82 -9.92 -7.34 0.51
C VAL A 82 -10.68 -6.54 -0.56
N ALA A 83 -11.99 -6.34 -0.39
CA ALA A 83 -12.83 -5.61 -1.34
C ALA A 83 -12.69 -4.07 -1.30
N ASN A 84 -11.56 -3.54 -0.80
CA ASN A 84 -11.33 -2.11 -0.72
C ASN A 84 -10.96 -1.52 -2.09
N PRO A 85 -11.56 -0.37 -2.47
CA PRO A 85 -11.24 0.27 -3.73
C PRO A 85 -9.83 0.88 -3.68
N PHE A 86 -9.08 0.83 -4.79
CA PHE A 86 -7.80 1.55 -4.88
C PHE A 86 -7.93 2.66 -5.93
N ARG A 87 -7.72 3.92 -5.54
CA ARG A 87 -7.91 5.08 -6.42
C ARG A 87 -6.58 5.68 -6.83
N LEU A 88 -6.43 5.97 -8.12
CA LEU A 88 -5.20 6.57 -8.65
C LEU A 88 -4.83 7.87 -7.93
N LEU A 89 -5.82 8.72 -7.60
CA LEU A 89 -5.61 10.00 -6.92
C LEU A 89 -5.02 9.90 -5.51
N HIS A 90 -5.03 8.71 -4.88
CA HIS A 90 -4.45 8.49 -3.56
C HIS A 90 -2.92 8.33 -3.59
N PHE A 91 -2.26 8.53 -4.74
CA PHE A 91 -0.80 8.45 -4.87
C PHE A 91 -0.05 9.44 -3.96
N ILE A 92 -0.71 10.51 -3.51
CA ILE A 92 -0.15 11.47 -2.56
C ILE A 92 0.14 10.83 -1.19
N TYR A 93 -0.62 9.81 -0.76
CA TYR A 93 -0.44 9.16 0.54
C TYR A 93 0.91 8.44 0.66
N PRO A 94 1.31 7.55 -0.26
CA PRO A 94 2.62 6.92 -0.19
C PRO A 94 3.78 7.91 -0.43
N ILE A 95 3.60 8.96 -1.25
CA ILE A 95 4.62 10.03 -1.39
C ILE A 95 4.85 10.72 -0.04
N LEU A 96 3.77 11.17 0.63
CA LEU A 96 3.89 11.86 1.92
C LEU A 96 4.54 10.96 2.97
N TYR A 97 4.14 9.70 3.03
CA TYR A 97 4.75 8.71 3.91
C TYR A 97 6.26 8.56 3.64
N ALA A 98 6.66 8.37 2.39
CA ALA A 98 8.07 8.25 2.01
C ALA A 98 8.86 9.54 2.29
N ALA A 99 8.28 10.71 2.00
CA ALA A 99 8.91 12.00 2.27
C ALA A 99 9.15 12.22 3.78
N VAL A 100 8.18 11.85 4.62
CA VAL A 100 8.33 11.90 6.08
C VAL A 100 9.45 10.96 6.54
N TYR A 101 9.50 9.74 6.00
CA TYR A 101 10.56 8.78 6.31
C TYR A 101 11.96 9.31 5.92
N PHE A 102 12.14 9.80 4.69
CA PHE A 102 13.45 10.33 4.27
C PHE A 102 13.82 11.66 4.94
N LEU A 103 12.84 12.46 5.36
CA LEU A 103 13.10 13.61 6.23
C LEU A 103 13.59 13.13 7.61
N PHE A 104 12.95 12.11 8.17
CA PHE A 104 13.39 11.48 9.41
C PHE A 104 14.82 10.95 9.29
N THR A 105 15.20 10.30 8.19
CA THR A 105 16.58 9.80 8.03
C THR A 105 17.62 10.91 8.07
N TYR A 106 17.34 12.05 7.44
CA TYR A 106 18.22 13.22 7.51
C TYR A 106 18.29 13.80 8.93
N ILE A 107 17.14 13.95 9.61
CA ILE A 107 17.08 14.41 11.00
C ILE A 107 17.86 13.46 11.93
N TYR A 108 17.68 12.15 11.77
CA TYR A 108 18.36 11.12 12.53
C TYR A 108 19.88 11.25 12.40
N PHE A 109 20.39 11.46 11.18
CA PHE A 109 21.80 11.70 10.92
C PHE A 109 22.33 12.96 11.62
N VAL A 110 21.68 14.12 11.44
CA VAL A 110 22.16 15.37 12.06
C VAL A 110 22.05 15.38 13.58
N ALA A 111 21.18 14.52 14.14
CA ALA A 111 21.08 14.28 15.58
C ALA A 111 22.16 13.30 16.12
N GLY A 112 23.06 12.81 15.27
CA GLY A 112 24.14 11.89 15.65
C GLY A 112 23.71 10.42 15.71
N GLY A 113 22.61 10.06 15.03
CA GLY A 113 22.12 8.68 14.94
C GLY A 113 23.11 7.74 14.27
N LEU A 114 23.21 6.51 14.78
CA LEU A 114 24.09 5.46 14.27
C LEU A 114 23.29 4.23 13.84
N ASN A 115 23.82 3.47 12.89
CA ASN A 115 23.32 2.15 12.53
C ASN A 115 23.76 1.08 13.57
N PRO A 116 23.28 -0.17 13.49
CA PRO A 116 23.66 -1.23 14.43
C PRO A 116 25.17 -1.55 14.47
N SER A 117 25.92 -1.19 13.43
CA SER A 117 27.38 -1.35 13.32
C SER A 117 28.14 -0.15 13.91
N GLY A 118 27.46 0.89 14.38
CA GLY A 118 28.07 2.11 14.92
C GLY A 118 28.49 3.13 13.87
N GLU A 119 28.01 3.00 12.63
CA GLU A 119 28.34 3.91 11.52
C GLU A 119 27.21 4.93 11.29
N THR A 120 27.52 6.06 10.66
CA THR A 120 26.59 7.17 10.45
C THR A 120 25.68 7.02 9.23
N HIS A 121 25.99 6.10 8.32
CA HIS A 121 25.13 5.82 7.17
C HIS A 121 23.98 4.90 7.56
N ILE A 122 22.80 5.13 6.98
CA ILE A 122 21.63 4.28 7.21
C ILE A 122 21.65 3.08 6.27
N TYR A 123 21.92 3.32 4.99
CA TYR A 123 22.04 2.30 3.96
C TYR A 123 23.34 2.51 3.20
N ARG A 124 24.20 1.49 3.20
CA ARG A 124 25.55 1.62 2.68
C ARG A 124 25.50 1.89 1.18
N GLY A 125 26.17 2.95 0.73
CA GLY A 125 26.26 3.29 -0.70
C GLY A 125 24.99 3.90 -1.32
N SER A 126 23.91 4.11 -0.54
CA SER A 126 22.68 4.74 -1.05
C SER A 126 22.17 5.88 -0.17
N ILE A 127 22.18 5.73 1.15
CA ILE A 127 21.75 6.75 2.12
C ILE A 127 22.84 6.95 3.18
N ASP A 128 23.79 7.82 2.83
CA ASP A 128 24.84 8.34 3.70
C ASP A 128 24.89 9.86 3.54
N TRP A 129 24.28 10.57 4.50
CA TRP A 129 24.20 12.03 4.51
C TRP A 129 25.52 12.71 4.87
N GLY A 130 26.48 11.99 5.46
CA GLY A 130 27.78 12.53 5.85
C GLY A 130 28.82 12.45 4.72
N THR A 131 28.86 11.33 4.01
CA THR A 131 29.89 11.06 2.99
C THR A 131 29.41 11.38 1.57
N ILE A 132 28.17 11.04 1.23
CA ILE A 132 27.61 11.19 -0.13
C ILE A 132 26.25 11.92 -0.14
N PRO A 133 26.16 13.13 0.44
CA PRO A 133 24.89 13.83 0.68
C PRO A 133 24.05 14.08 -0.59
N LEU A 134 24.69 14.38 -1.73
CA LEU A 134 23.98 14.62 -2.98
C LEU A 134 23.34 13.35 -3.55
N MET A 135 24.03 12.21 -3.44
CA MET A 135 23.48 10.91 -3.85
C MET A 135 22.33 10.51 -2.91
N SER A 136 22.52 10.67 -1.60
CA SER A 136 21.49 10.42 -0.59
C SER A 136 20.22 11.24 -0.84
N LEU A 137 20.37 12.53 -1.17
CA LEU A 137 19.26 13.39 -1.55
C LEU A 137 18.57 12.89 -2.83
N GLY A 138 19.36 12.58 -3.86
CA GLY A 138 18.85 12.12 -5.16
C GLY A 138 18.06 10.81 -5.04
N VAL A 139 18.63 9.81 -4.36
CA VAL A 139 17.97 8.51 -4.11
C VAL A 139 16.71 8.69 -3.28
N SER A 140 16.76 9.48 -2.19
CA SER A 140 15.60 9.76 -1.34
C SER A 140 14.47 10.43 -2.13
N ALA A 141 14.77 11.48 -2.90
CA ALA A 141 13.79 12.19 -3.70
C ALA A 141 13.21 11.29 -4.81
N PHE A 142 14.06 10.52 -5.49
CA PHE A 142 13.60 9.59 -6.52
C PHE A 142 12.67 8.52 -5.93
N ALA A 143 13.06 7.90 -4.82
CA ALA A 143 12.24 6.90 -4.14
C ALA A 143 10.90 7.50 -3.66
N ALA A 144 10.93 8.71 -3.07
CA ALA A 144 9.73 9.36 -2.54
C ALA A 144 8.74 9.80 -3.62
N PHE A 145 9.20 10.40 -4.72
CA PHE A 145 8.31 10.96 -5.73
C PHE A 145 8.05 10.02 -6.89
N VAL A 146 9.09 9.38 -7.43
CA VAL A 146 8.97 8.49 -8.58
C VAL A 146 8.66 7.07 -8.13
N GLY A 147 9.47 6.51 -7.22
CA GLY A 147 9.31 5.15 -6.71
C GLY A 147 7.92 4.92 -6.09
N ALA A 148 7.53 5.78 -5.15
CA ALA A 148 6.21 5.68 -4.49
C ALA A 148 5.05 5.81 -5.49
N THR A 149 5.17 6.69 -6.50
CA THR A 149 4.15 6.82 -7.56
C THR A 149 4.05 5.55 -8.40
N LEU A 150 5.18 4.98 -8.83
CA LEU A 150 5.20 3.75 -9.63
C LEU A 150 4.60 2.57 -8.86
N ILE A 151 4.91 2.45 -7.56
CA ILE A 151 4.33 1.44 -6.67
C ILE A 151 2.82 1.65 -6.52
N HIS A 152 2.36 2.89 -6.33
CA HIS A 152 0.93 3.20 -6.25
C HIS A 152 0.21 2.86 -7.56
N VAL A 153 0.81 3.17 -8.70
CA VAL A 153 0.29 2.81 -10.02
C VAL A 153 0.21 1.29 -10.17
N PHE A 154 1.22 0.55 -9.71
CA PHE A 154 1.19 -0.92 -9.71
C PHE A 154 -0.02 -1.46 -8.93
N PHE A 155 -0.26 -1.01 -7.71
CA PHE A 155 -1.45 -1.43 -6.94
C PHE A 155 -2.76 -0.98 -7.59
N PHE A 156 -2.78 0.18 -8.25
CA PHE A 156 -3.94 0.61 -9.03
C PHE A 156 -4.21 -0.32 -10.22
N LEU A 157 -3.18 -0.78 -10.94
CA LEU A 157 -3.34 -1.76 -12.01
C LEU A 157 -3.84 -3.11 -11.48
N LEU A 158 -3.31 -3.57 -10.35
CA LEU A 158 -3.82 -4.76 -9.65
C LEU A 158 -5.30 -4.61 -9.26
N TYR A 159 -5.73 -3.41 -8.84
CA TYR A 159 -7.13 -3.14 -8.58
C TYR A 159 -8.01 -3.21 -9.84
N LEU A 160 -7.53 -2.71 -10.99
CA LEU A 160 -8.25 -2.86 -12.27
C LEU A 160 -8.42 -4.33 -12.67
N ILE A 161 -7.41 -5.16 -12.39
CA ILE A 161 -7.47 -6.60 -12.59
C ILE A 161 -8.55 -7.22 -11.70
N LYS A 162 -8.61 -6.88 -10.40
CA LYS A 162 -9.67 -7.33 -9.48
C LYS A 162 -11.06 -6.95 -9.98
N LEU A 163 -11.24 -5.72 -10.43
CA LEU A 163 -12.51 -5.27 -11.01
C LEU A 163 -12.90 -6.06 -12.26
N SER A 164 -11.92 -6.42 -13.08
CA SER A 164 -12.15 -7.20 -14.30
C SER A 164 -12.60 -8.63 -13.95
N PHE A 165 -11.97 -9.29 -12.99
CA PHE A 165 -12.41 -10.60 -12.49
C PHE A 165 -13.80 -10.54 -11.86
N ALA A 166 -14.08 -9.54 -11.03
CA ALA A 166 -15.39 -9.35 -10.43
C ALA A 166 -16.50 -9.18 -11.47
N LYS A 167 -16.23 -8.43 -12.56
CA LYS A 167 -17.16 -8.28 -13.69
C LYS A 167 -17.36 -9.58 -14.47
N CYS A 168 -16.29 -10.32 -14.75
CA CYS A 168 -16.38 -11.61 -15.46
C CYS A 168 -17.16 -12.67 -14.65
N CYS A 169 -16.94 -12.74 -13.34
CA CYS A 169 -17.66 -13.65 -12.45
C CYS A 169 -19.10 -13.18 -12.18
N GLY A 170 -19.35 -11.86 -12.16
CA GLY A 170 -20.69 -11.27 -12.04
C GLY A 170 -21.54 -11.41 -13.31
N PHE A 171 -20.93 -11.43 -14.50
CA PHE A 171 -21.62 -11.67 -15.77
C PHE A 171 -22.08 -13.13 -15.96
N CYS A 172 -21.57 -14.08 -15.17
CA CYS A 172 -22.17 -15.42 -15.06
C CYS A 172 -23.44 -15.43 -14.19
N ASN A 173 -23.77 -14.31 -13.53
CA ASN A 173 -24.93 -14.16 -12.65
C ASN A 173 -25.89 -13.06 -13.14
N ASN A 174 -26.01 -12.87 -14.46
CA ASN A 174 -27.06 -12.01 -15.04
C ASN A 174 -28.45 -12.67 -14.96
N SER A 175 -28.92 -12.87 -13.73
CA SER A 175 -30.34 -12.91 -13.36
C SER A 175 -30.66 -11.94 -12.20
N PHE A 176 -29.73 -11.06 -11.79
CA PHE A 176 -30.01 -10.01 -10.78
C PHE A 176 -29.76 -8.62 -11.36
N SER A 177 -30.78 -8.20 -12.08
CA SER A 177 -31.06 -6.92 -12.71
C SER A 177 -30.83 -5.68 -11.83
N ASP A 178 -30.41 -4.59 -12.47
CA ASP A 178 -31.02 -3.25 -12.36
C ASP A 178 -31.30 -2.65 -10.96
N VAL A 179 -30.30 -2.46 -10.10
CA VAL A 179 -30.52 -1.74 -8.81
C VAL A 179 -29.51 -0.64 -8.45
N TYR A 180 -28.43 -0.41 -9.21
CA TYR A 180 -27.42 0.59 -8.80
C TYR A 180 -27.00 1.56 -9.90
N ILE A 181 -27.98 2.34 -10.41
CA ILE A 181 -27.74 3.72 -10.86
C ILE A 181 -28.17 4.65 -9.73
#